data_AF-A0A174JNT3-F1
#
_entry.id   AF-A0A174JNT3-F1
#
_cell.length_a   1.000
_cell.length_b   1.000
_cell.length_c   1.000
_cell.angle_alpha   90.00
_cell.angle_beta   90.00
_cell.angle_gamma   90.00
#
_symmetry.space_group_name_H-M   'P 1'
#
loop_
_entity.id
_entity.type
_entity.pdbx_description
1 polymer ?
#
loop_
_entity_poly.entity_id
_entity_poly.type
_entity_poly.pdbx_seq_one_letter_code
_entity_poly.pdbx_strand_id
1 'polypeptide(L)'
;MLREYTCIICPNGCDIRAQIEEREDGTRRICSVEGAACPKGRAYVEQEVTAPQRNIATSVLVKGGILPLASVRLTNPIPRDRIFDAMDEIKKCTLTAPVKAGTVVIPHLLGYDADVIVTKPVPENGCR
;
A
#
# COMPACT_ATOMS: atom_id res chain seq x y z
N MET A 1 -20.32 -7.22 16.48
CA MET A 1 -19.94 -8.41 15.70
C MET A 1 -18.57 -8.92 16.10
N LEU A 2 -18.37 -10.24 16.13
CA LEU A 2 -17.04 -10.85 16.32
C LEU A 2 -16.41 -11.07 14.93
N ARG A 3 -15.13 -10.71 14.77
CA ARG A 3 -14.36 -10.93 13.53
C ARG A 3 -13.06 -11.64 13.84
N GLU A 4 -12.65 -12.53 12.93
CA GLU A 4 -11.40 -13.26 13.03
C GLU A 4 -10.37 -12.68 12.05
N TYR A 5 -9.13 -12.58 12.51
CA TYR A 5 -8.00 -12.03 11.78
C TYR A 5 -6.79 -12.93 11.97
N THR A 6 -6.03 -13.16 10.90
CA THR A 6 -4.70 -13.77 11.00
C THR A 6 -3.65 -12.68 10.99
N CYS A 7 -2.79 -12.65 12.00
CA CYS A 7 -1.70 -11.69 12.11
C CYS A 7 -0.64 -11.95 11.03
N ILE A 8 -0.51 -11.05 10.05
CA ILE A 8 0.46 -11.18 8.95
C ILE A 8 1.82 -10.51 9.24
N ILE A 9 2.01 -9.98 10.45
CA ILE A 9 3.21 -9.20 10.81
C ILE A 9 4.45 -10.08 10.98
N CYS A 10 4.27 -11.35 11.34
CA CYS A 10 5.37 -12.28 11.62
C CYS A 10 5.01 -13.70 11.15
N PRO A 11 6.00 -14.58 10.95
CA PRO A 11 5.75 -15.94 10.43
C PRO A 11 4.91 -16.82 11.38
N ASN A 12 4.71 -16.40 12.63
CA ASN A 12 3.91 -17.15 13.60
C ASN A 12 2.40 -17.13 13.29
N GLY A 13 1.90 -16.14 12.54
CA GLY A 13 0.54 -16.16 12.01
C GLY A 13 -0.57 -16.30 13.06
N CYS A 14 -0.49 -15.60 14.20
CA CYS A 14 -1.47 -15.77 15.28
C CYS A 14 -2.91 -15.49 14.83
N ASP A 15 -3.84 -16.35 15.23
CA ASP A 15 -5.27 -16.13 15.05
C ASP A 15 -5.80 -15.21 16.15
N ILE A 16 -6.33 -14.06 15.73
CA ILE A 16 -6.78 -12.99 16.61
C ILE A 16 -8.28 -12.77 16.38
N ARG A 17 -9.05 -12.76 17.46
CA ARG A 17 -10.48 -12.47 17.46
C ARG A 17 -10.70 -11.07 18.00
N ALA A 18 -11.38 -10.22 17.23
CA ALA A 18 -11.74 -8.87 17.64
C ALA A 18 -13.25 -8.71 17.73
N GLN A 19 -13.73 -8.22 18.87
CA GLN A 19 -15.13 -7.83 19.04
C GLN A 19 -15.29 -6.38 18.66
N ILE A 20 -16.14 -6.13 17.66
CA ILE A 20 -16.33 -4.81 17.04
C ILE A 20 -17.79 -4.41 17.23
N GLU A 21 -18.02 -3.27 17.85
CA GLU A 21 -19.32 -2.60 17.85
C GLU A 21 -19.36 -1.58 16.72
N GLU A 22 -20.38 -1.68 15.88
CA GLU A 22 -20.67 -0.68 14.87
C GLU A 22 -21.75 0.23 15.44
N ARG A 23 -21.43 1.52 15.55
CA ARG A 23 -22.35 2.53 16.07
C ARG A 23 -23.22 3.07 14.95
N GLU A 24 -24.35 3.66 15.31
CA GLU A 24 -25.33 4.22 14.37
C GLU A 24 -24.77 5.34 13.49
N ASP A 25 -23.68 5.99 13.94
CA ASP A 25 -22.93 7.01 13.20
C ASP A 25 -21.94 6.43 12.16
N GLY A 26 -21.90 5.11 11.99
CA GLY A 26 -20.99 4.41 11.08
C GLY A 26 -19.57 4.23 11.64
N THR A 27 -19.31 4.66 12.88
CA THR A 27 -18.01 4.45 13.52
C THR A 27 -17.89 3.03 14.07
N ARG A 28 -16.69 2.46 13.97
CA ARG A 28 -16.38 1.12 14.50
C ARG A 28 -15.55 1.24 15.75
N ARG A 29 -16.05 0.68 16.85
CA ARG A 29 -15.34 0.61 18.13
C ARG A 29 -14.90 -0.82 18.39
N ILE A 30 -13.66 -0.98 18.83
CA ILE A 30 -13.13 -2.28 19.25
C ILE A 30 -13.41 -2.44 20.75
N CYS A 31 -14.17 -3.47 21.11
CA CYS A 31 -14.52 -3.77 22.50
C CYS A 31 -13.47 -4.67 23.15
N SER A 32 -12.97 -5.67 22.43
CA SER A 32 -11.93 -6.58 22.90
C SER A 32 -11.14 -7.16 21.72
N VAL A 33 -9.88 -7.52 21.99
CA VAL A 33 -8.99 -8.24 21.06
C VAL A 33 -8.36 -9.39 21.82
N GLU A 34 -8.61 -10.62 21.38
CA GLU A 34 -8.15 -11.86 22.00
C GLU A 34 -7.32 -12.69 21.01
N GLY A 35 -6.37 -13.49 21.50
CA GLY A 35 -5.51 -14.33 20.65
C GLY A 35 -4.24 -13.64 20.12
N ALA A 36 -4.03 -12.35 20.42
CA ALA A 36 -2.79 -11.65 20.09
C ALA A 36 -1.64 -12.10 21.02
N ALA A 37 -0.69 -12.85 20.50
CA ALA A 37 0.52 -13.27 21.25
C ALA A 37 1.51 -12.11 21.51
N CYS A 38 1.35 -10.97 20.84
CA CYS A 38 2.25 -9.83 20.96
C CYS A 38 1.51 -8.49 20.74
N PRO A 39 2.05 -7.37 21.26
CA PRO A 39 1.42 -6.05 21.09
C PRO A 39 1.34 -5.61 19.63
N LYS A 40 2.27 -6.06 18.77
CA LYS A 40 2.26 -5.78 17.34
C LYS A 40 1.05 -6.39 16.62
N GLY A 41 0.67 -7.61 17.00
CA GLY A 41 -0.50 -8.29 16.42
C GLY A 41 -1.79 -7.59 16.81
N ARG A 42 -1.90 -7.13 18.06
CA ARG A 42 -3.03 -6.31 18.51
C ARG A 42 -3.12 -5.00 17.75
N ALA A 43 -2.01 -4.26 17.65
CA ALA A 43 -1.96 -3.00 16.90
C ALA A 43 -2.32 -3.18 15.42
N TYR A 44 -1.89 -4.28 14.79
CA TYR A 44 -2.27 -4.61 13.42
C TYR A 44 -3.79 -4.79 13.26
N VAL A 45 -4.43 -5.57 14.14
CA VAL A 45 -5.88 -5.79 14.07
C VAL A 45 -6.64 -4.49 14.38
N GLU A 46 -6.16 -3.70 15.34
CA GLU A 46 -6.74 -2.39 15.63
C GLU A 46 -6.71 -1.48 14.40
N GLN A 47 -5.55 -1.35 13.76
CA GLN A 47 -5.39 -0.58 12.52
C GLN A 47 -6.25 -1.14 11.37
N GLU A 48 -6.29 -2.47 11.20
CA GLU A 48 -7.06 -3.11 10.13
C GLU A 48 -8.59 -2.89 10.29
N VAL A 49 -9.07 -2.80 11.53
CA VAL A 49 -10.48 -2.52 11.83
C VAL A 49 -10.83 -1.05 11.63
N THR A 50 -9.96 -0.13 12.08
CA THR A 50 -10.26 1.31 12.07
C THR A 50 -9.93 1.97 10.73
N ALA A 51 -8.76 1.66 10.18
CA ALA A 51 -8.21 2.29 8.98
C ALA A 51 -7.33 1.28 8.22
N PRO A 52 -7.92 0.36 7.44
CA PRO A 52 -7.16 -0.62 6.67
C PRO A 52 -6.31 0.10 5.63
N GLN A 53 -4.99 -0.03 5.75
CA GLN A 53 -4.03 0.60 4.86
C GLN A 53 -3.25 -0.45 4.08
N ARG A 54 -2.84 -0.13 2.85
CA ARG A 54 -2.04 -1.00 2.00
C ARG A 54 -0.94 -0.22 1.30
N ASN A 55 0.23 -0.84 1.17
CA ASN A 55 1.28 -0.34 0.30
C ASN A 55 1.11 -1.01 -1.07
N ILE A 56 1.11 -0.21 -2.14
CA ILE A 56 0.88 -0.65 -3.51
C ILE A 56 2.21 -0.67 -4.24
N ALA A 57 2.45 -1.77 -4.95
CA ALA A 57 3.48 -1.86 -5.97
C ALA A 57 2.80 -2.09 -7.33
N THR A 58 3.19 -1.30 -8.33
CA THR A 58 2.63 -1.35 -9.68
C THR A 58 3.72 -1.01 -10.71
N SER A 59 3.35 -0.74 -11.96
CA SER A 59 4.27 -0.36 -13.02
C SER A 59 3.76 0.83 -13.82
N VAL A 60 4.68 1.67 -14.27
CA VAL A 60 4.43 2.82 -15.16
C VAL A 60 5.09 2.62 -16.51
N LEU A 61 4.48 3.18 -17.55
CA LEU A 61 5.01 3.13 -18.91
C LEU A 61 6.33 3.91 -19.00
N VAL A 62 7.31 3.35 -19.69
CA VAL A 62 8.59 4.02 -19.98
C VAL A 62 8.78 4.09 -21.49
N LYS A 63 8.93 5.31 -22.02
CA LYS A 63 9.28 5.56 -23.41
C LYS A 63 10.78 5.52 -23.61
N GLY A 64 11.21 4.89 -24.71
CA GLY A 64 12.63 4.81 -25.07
C GLY A 64 13.49 4.01 -24.10
N GLY A 65 12.89 3.19 -23.23
CA GLY A 65 13.62 2.32 -22.30
C GLY A 65 13.90 0.95 -22.90
N ILE A 66 14.93 0.27 -22.38
CA ILE A 66 15.19 -1.15 -22.68
C ILE A 66 14.00 -2.05 -22.29
N LEU A 67 13.21 -1.60 -21.32
CA LEU A 67 11.97 -2.21 -20.89
C LEU A 67 10.85 -1.19 -21.09
N PRO A 68 9.66 -1.64 -21.56
CA PRO A 68 8.53 -0.75 -21.79
C PRO A 68 7.86 -0.28 -20.48
N LEU A 69 8.23 -0.86 -19.33
CA LEU A 69 7.63 -0.60 -18.03
C LEU A 69 8.71 -0.48 -16.94
N ALA A 70 8.53 0.48 -16.03
CA ALA A 70 9.30 0.60 -14.79
C ALA A 70 8.44 0.17 -13.61
N SER A 71 9.00 -0.63 -12.72
CA SER A 71 8.33 -0.98 -11.46
C SER A 71 8.37 0.22 -10.51
N VAL A 72 7.21 0.55 -9.95
CA VAL A 72 7.04 1.61 -8.95
C VAL A 72 6.36 1.07 -7.70
N ARG A 73 6.61 1.72 -6.56
CA ARG A 73 5.91 1.43 -5.30
C ARG A 73 5.61 2.71 -4.55
N LEU A 74 4.71 2.64 -3.58
CA LEU A 74 4.52 3.72 -2.63
C LEU A 74 5.60 3.71 -1.54
N THR A 75 6.01 4.89 -1.10
CA THR A 75 6.90 5.05 0.07
C THR A 75 6.17 4.68 1.35
N ASN A 76 4.92 5.10 1.49
CA ASN A 76 4.04 4.88 2.64
C ASN A 76 2.71 4.24 2.24
N PRO A 77 2.02 3.53 3.16
CA PRO A 77 0.76 2.89 2.86
C PRO A 77 -0.39 3.90 2.81
N ILE A 78 -1.37 3.66 1.94
CA ILE A 78 -2.57 4.48 1.78
C ILE A 78 -3.83 3.71 2.19
N PRO A 79 -4.95 4.39 2.50
CA PRO A 79 -6.22 3.73 2.80
C PRO A 79 -6.68 2.78 1.68
N ARG A 80 -7.22 1.62 2.05
CA ARG A 80 -7.61 0.55 1.11
C ARG A 80 -8.66 0.99 0.08
N ASP A 81 -9.58 1.85 0.49
CA ASP A 81 -10.62 2.42 -0.36
C ASP A 81 -10.05 3.32 -1.48
N ARG A 82 -8.86 3.88 -1.28
CA ARG A 82 -8.17 4.77 -2.24
C ARG A 82 -7.21 4.07 -3.18
N ILE A 83 -7.13 2.74 -3.12
CA ILE A 83 -6.24 1.95 -3.99
C ILE A 83 -6.57 2.18 -5.47
N PHE A 84 -7.85 2.21 -5.84
CA PHE A 84 -8.27 2.39 -7.22
C PHE A 84 -7.98 3.81 -7.73
N ASP A 85 -8.32 4.82 -6.92
CA ASP A 85 -7.99 6.22 -7.22
C ASP A 85 -6.47 6.41 -7.45
N ALA A 86 -5.65 5.78 -6.60
CA ALA A 86 -4.19 5.82 -6.71
C ALA A 86 -3.70 5.17 -8.01
N MET A 87 -4.27 4.03 -8.39
CA MET A 87 -3.92 3.32 -9.62
C MET A 87 -4.29 4.12 -10.87
N ASP A 88 -5.46 4.77 -10.87
CA ASP A 88 -5.90 5.61 -11.98
C ASP A 88 -5.01 6.83 -12.17
N GLU A 89 -4.50 7.42 -11.08
CA GLU A 89 -3.56 8.52 -11.16
C GLU A 89 -2.18 8.06 -11.68
N ILE A 90 -1.66 6.95 -11.18
CA ILE A 90 -0.38 6.37 -11.63
C ILE A 90 -0.43 6.01 -13.11
N LYS A 91 -1.56 5.50 -13.61
CA LYS A 91 -1.73 5.09 -15.01
C LYS A 91 -1.61 6.26 -16.01
N LYS A 92 -1.89 7.49 -15.57
CA LYS A 92 -1.74 8.70 -16.42
C LYS A 92 -0.28 9.08 -16.61
N CYS A 93 0.61 8.64 -15.72
CA CYS A 93 2.02 8.96 -15.80
C CYS A 93 2.75 8.09 -16.83
N THR A 94 3.63 8.73 -17.59
CA THR A 94 4.58 8.06 -18.47
C THR A 94 5.96 8.65 -18.22
N LEU A 95 6.95 7.79 -18.04
CA LEU A 95 8.34 8.16 -17.87
C LEU A 95 9.08 8.05 -19.21
N THR A 96 10.22 8.72 -19.32
CA THR A 96 11.15 8.58 -20.45
C THR A 96 12.48 8.08 -19.90
N ALA A 97 13.04 7.07 -20.55
CA ALA A 97 14.35 6.55 -20.15
C ALA A 97 15.48 7.56 -20.46
N PRO A 98 16.60 7.53 -19.72
CA PRO A 98 16.91 6.60 -18.62
C PRO A 98 16.24 6.99 -17.29
N VAL A 99 15.63 6.00 -16.62
CA VAL A 99 15.01 6.14 -15.29
C VAL A 99 15.86 5.43 -14.24
N LYS A 100 16.13 6.08 -13.11
CA LYS A 100 16.91 5.50 -12.01
C LYS A 100 15.98 4.97 -10.90
N ALA A 101 16.49 4.02 -10.10
CA ALA A 101 15.81 3.65 -8.87
C ALA A 101 15.81 4.85 -7.89
N GLY A 102 14.72 5.01 -7.15
CA GLY A 102 14.49 6.15 -6.25
C GLY A 102 13.93 7.39 -6.93
N THR A 103 13.76 7.40 -8.26
CA THR A 103 13.08 8.52 -8.94
C THR A 103 11.64 8.62 -8.47
N VAL A 104 11.25 9.80 -7.99
CA VAL A 104 9.87 10.12 -7.63
C VAL A 104 9.07 10.41 -8.90
N VAL A 105 8.01 9.66 -9.12
CA VAL A 105 7.09 9.80 -10.26
C VAL A 105 5.95 10.76 -9.91
N ILE A 106 5.33 10.56 -8.74
CA ILE A 106 4.27 11.41 -8.21
C ILE A 106 4.59 11.67 -6.73
N PRO A 107 4.91 12.91 -6.34
CA PRO A 107 4.98 13.27 -4.93
C PRO A 107 3.57 13.45 -4.36
N HIS A 108 3.39 13.11 -3.08
CA HIS A 108 2.13 13.29 -2.34
C HIS A 108 0.88 12.78 -3.08
N LEU A 109 0.87 11.49 -3.44
CA LEU A 109 -0.20 10.87 -4.21
C LEU A 109 -1.56 11.10 -3.54
N LEU A 110 -2.50 11.71 -4.26
CA LEU A 110 -3.85 12.09 -3.77
C LEU A 110 -3.84 12.97 -2.50
N GLY A 111 -2.74 13.69 -2.24
CA GLY A 111 -2.57 14.50 -1.04
C GLY A 111 -2.17 13.72 0.21
N TYR A 112 -1.86 12.42 0.10
CA TYR A 112 -1.30 11.64 1.20
C TYR A 112 0.21 11.90 1.34
N ASP A 113 0.75 11.59 2.52
CA ASP A 113 2.20 11.54 2.75
C ASP A 113 2.80 10.26 2.15
N ALA A 114 2.53 10.00 0.87
CA ALA A 114 2.98 8.82 0.14
C ALA A 114 3.39 9.21 -1.28
N ASP A 115 4.62 8.86 -1.65
CA ASP A 115 5.19 9.14 -2.97
C ASP A 115 5.23 7.86 -3.80
N VAL A 116 5.02 7.99 -5.10
CA VAL A 116 5.23 6.92 -6.07
C VAL A 116 6.68 6.96 -6.52
N ILE A 117 7.47 5.94 -6.17
CA ILE A 117 8.89 5.88 -6.49
C ILE A 117 9.24 4.68 -7.37
N VAL A 118 10.21 4.85 -8.26
CA VAL A 118 10.73 3.78 -9.10
C VAL A 118 11.64 2.86 -8.29
N THR A 119 11.42 1.56 -8.37
CA THR A 119 12.23 0.54 -7.66
C THR A 119 13.29 -0.09 -8.54
N LYS A 120 13.00 -0.23 -9.84
CA LYS A 120 13.89 -0.86 -10.82
C LYS A 120 14.35 0.17 -11.86
N PRO A 121 15.66 0.37 -12.03
CA PRO A 121 16.16 1.29 -13.05
C PRO A 121 15.83 0.76 -14.45
N VAL A 122 15.52 1.66 -15.37
CA VAL A 122 15.29 1.36 -16.79
C VAL A 122 16.23 2.25 -17.62
N PRO A 123 17.37 1.70 -18.06
CA PRO A 123 18.25 2.36 -19.02
C PRO A 123 17.55 2.70 -20.33
N GLU A 124 18.08 3.69 -21.03
CA GLU A 124 17.64 4.03 -22.38
C GLU A 124 17.93 2.88 -23.35
N ASN A 125 17.01 2.65 -24.28
CA ASN A 125 17.14 1.66 -25.33
C ASN A 125 18.16 2.20 -26.34
N GLY A 126 19.43 1.86 -26.11
CA GLY A 126 20.50 2.23 -27.01
C GLY A 126 20.30 1.55 -28.36
N CYS A 127 19.77 2.30 -29.32
CA CYS A 127 19.99 1.99 -30.72
C CYS A 127 21.47 2.28 -31.00
N ARG A 128 22.30 1.23 -31.01
CA ARG A 128 23.55 1.22 -31.75
C ARG A 128 23.34 0.39 -33.00
#